data_AF-A0A918P2L0-F1
#
_entry.id   AF-A0A918P2L0-F1
#
_cell.length_a   1.000
_cell.length_b   1.000
_cell.length_c   1.000
_cell.angle_alpha   90.00
_cell.angle_beta   90.00
_cell.angle_gamma   90.00
#
_symmetry.space_group_name_H-M   'P 1'
#
loop_
_entity.id
_entity.type
_entity.pdbx_description
1 polymer ?
#
loop_
_entity_poly.entity_id
_entity_poly.type
_entity_poly.pdbx_seq_one_letter_code
_entity_poly.pdbx_strand_id
1 'polypeptide(L)'
;MSETVLMTDAEIRPATRLRYRIVSNGETVGELTAERGWESCDGGRMLSLSNAMHIQSSGLWSDYTLDSREAILIDEGGVRRYLGEEVEDGVASSATGSRERGVLTLSIVENTPRTQVFSVDDYDATSEDAPAFFLASGSADSVLRVLDLDRFEVEAVRYRLHPAESFLFEGRALPVRVVEFASRHASGMQWWAEDATGDILVRQISREQGDQNEVLLIHWERT
;
A
#
# COMPACT_ATOMS: atom_id res chain seq x y z
N MET A 1 -25.02 -18.76 -4.19
CA MET A 1 -23.95 -19.70 -4.58
C MET A 1 -22.67 -18.90 -4.57
N SER A 2 -21.85 -19.05 -3.53
CA SER A 2 -20.60 -18.30 -3.39
C SER A 2 -19.55 -18.95 -4.28
N GLU A 3 -19.11 -18.25 -5.31
CA GLU A 3 -17.99 -18.66 -6.15
C GLU A 3 -16.71 -18.49 -5.33
N THR A 4 -16.21 -19.60 -4.79
CA THR A 4 -14.83 -19.68 -4.30
C THR A 4 -13.93 -19.67 -5.53
N VAL A 5 -13.40 -18.50 -5.88
CA VAL A 5 -12.36 -18.37 -6.89
C VAL A 5 -11.09 -18.99 -6.31
N LEU A 6 -10.91 -20.28 -6.58
CA LEU A 6 -9.66 -20.98 -6.32
C LEU A 6 -8.59 -20.37 -7.23
N MET A 7 -7.68 -19.59 -6.64
CA MET A 7 -6.42 -19.24 -7.29
C MET A 7 -5.66 -20.56 -7.55
N THR A 8 -5.59 -20.97 -8.81
CA THR A 8 -4.84 -22.16 -9.23
C THR A 8 -3.35 -21.96 -9.01
N ASP A 9 -2.68 -22.99 -8.51
CA ASP A 9 -1.23 -23.09 -8.24
C ASP A 9 -0.37 -22.53 -9.40
N ALA A 10 -0.11 -21.23 -9.38
CA ALA A 10 0.99 -20.64 -10.12
C ALA A 10 2.27 -20.97 -9.36
N GLU A 11 3.33 -21.36 -10.07
CA GLU A 11 4.63 -21.69 -9.50
C GLU A 11 5.18 -20.44 -8.76
N ILE A 12 4.96 -20.40 -7.43
CA ILE A 12 5.30 -19.28 -6.56
C ILE A 12 6.84 -19.16 -6.54
N ARG A 13 7.34 -18.19 -7.31
CA ARG A 13 8.72 -17.72 -7.26
C ARG A 13 8.88 -16.76 -6.07
N PRO A 14 10.10 -16.60 -5.54
CA PRO A 14 10.33 -16.12 -4.18
C PRO A 14 9.51 -14.89 -3.82
N ALA A 15 8.70 -15.04 -2.77
CA ALA A 15 7.94 -13.99 -2.14
C ALA A 15 8.86 -13.25 -1.13
N THR A 16 9.04 -11.95 -1.31
CA THR A 16 9.61 -11.11 -0.26
C THR A 16 8.56 -10.95 0.83
N ARG A 17 8.91 -11.30 2.06
CA ARG A 17 8.05 -11.11 3.24
C ARG A 17 8.60 -10.03 4.13
N LEU A 18 7.73 -9.13 4.53
CA LEU A 18 8.07 -7.93 5.29
C LEU A 18 7.17 -7.87 6.52
N ARG A 19 7.74 -7.45 7.65
CA ARG A 19 6.96 -7.11 8.84
C ARG A 19 7.31 -5.71 9.29
N TYR A 20 6.28 -4.98 9.67
CA TYR A 20 6.36 -3.59 10.10
C TYR A 20 5.75 -3.43 11.48
N ARG A 21 6.31 -2.49 12.22
CA ARG A 21 5.71 -1.94 13.42
C ARG A 21 5.00 -0.65 13.07
N ILE A 22 3.80 -0.47 13.58
CA ILE A 22 3.03 0.77 13.48
C ILE A 22 3.12 1.49 14.82
N VAL A 23 3.53 2.76 14.76
CA VAL A 23 3.73 3.64 15.91
C VAL A 23 2.86 4.88 15.72
N SER A 24 2.13 5.29 16.74
CA SER A 24 1.40 6.56 16.76
C SER A 24 1.83 7.35 17.99
N ASN A 25 2.22 8.62 17.77
CA ASN A 25 2.65 9.54 18.82
C ASN A 25 3.75 8.97 19.75
N GLY A 26 4.61 8.09 19.21
CA GLY A 26 5.72 7.45 19.92
C GLY A 26 5.37 6.11 20.60
N GLU A 27 4.10 5.68 20.57
CA GLU A 27 3.65 4.42 21.15
C GLU A 27 3.37 3.39 20.05
N THR A 28 3.72 2.13 20.30
CA THR A 28 3.41 1.05 19.35
C THR A 28 1.93 0.73 19.43
N VAL A 29 1.23 0.87 18.32
CA VAL A 29 -0.22 0.64 18.22
C VAL A 29 -0.56 -0.54 17.33
N GLY A 30 0.39 -1.15 16.62
CA GLY A 30 0.06 -2.25 15.73
C GLY A 30 1.23 -2.85 14.96
N GLU A 31 0.88 -3.76 14.07
CA GLU A 31 1.78 -4.38 13.11
C GLU A 31 1.14 -4.53 11.73
N LEU A 32 1.99 -4.56 10.71
CA LEU A 32 1.61 -4.86 9.34
C LEU A 32 2.55 -5.94 8.81
N THR A 33 1.99 -6.93 8.13
CA THR A 33 2.73 -7.93 7.38
C THR A 33 2.43 -7.73 5.91
N ALA A 34 3.47 -7.80 5.07
CA ALA A 34 3.32 -7.68 3.63
C ALA A 34 4.07 -8.83 2.95
N GLU A 35 3.42 -9.45 1.97
CA GLU A 35 4.02 -10.39 1.04
C GLU A 35 3.98 -9.79 -0.36
N ARG A 36 5.08 -9.91 -1.09
CA ARG A 36 5.15 -9.45 -2.47
C ARG A 36 5.96 -10.37 -3.36
N GLY A 37 5.55 -10.48 -4.62
CA GLY A 37 6.23 -11.35 -5.58
C GLY A 37 5.81 -11.07 -7.00
N TRP A 38 6.63 -11.51 -7.94
CA TRP A 38 6.26 -11.48 -9.34
C TRP A 38 5.59 -12.80 -9.73
N GLU A 39 4.38 -12.71 -10.25
CA GLU A 39 3.62 -13.83 -10.77
C GLU A 39 3.45 -13.73 -12.30
N SER A 40 3.23 -14.87 -12.94
CA SER A 40 2.88 -14.94 -14.36
C SER A 40 1.39 -15.21 -14.47
N CYS A 41 0.64 -14.25 -15.03
CA CYS A 41 -0.81 -14.34 -15.19
C CYS A 41 -1.19 -13.87 -16.61
N ASP A 42 -2.06 -14.59 -17.29
CA ASP A 42 -2.55 -14.26 -18.65
C ASP A 42 -1.44 -13.96 -19.68
N GLY A 43 -0.26 -14.57 -19.52
CA GLY A 43 0.90 -14.37 -20.40
C GLY A 43 1.72 -13.09 -20.13
N GLY A 44 1.35 -12.31 -19.11
CA GLY A 44 2.10 -11.17 -18.62
C GLY A 44 2.75 -11.42 -17.25
N ARG A 45 3.66 -10.54 -16.86
CA ARG A 45 4.25 -10.49 -15.53
C ARG A 45 3.46 -9.49 -14.69
N MET A 46 3.02 -9.90 -13.51
CA MET A 46 2.26 -9.05 -12.58
C MET A 46 2.95 -9.01 -11.23
N LEU A 47 2.93 -7.84 -10.58
CA LEU A 47 3.34 -7.71 -9.20
C LEU A 47 2.14 -8.07 -8.33
N SER A 48 2.31 -9.10 -7.50
CA SER A 48 1.37 -9.48 -6.46
C SER A 48 1.80 -8.87 -5.14
N LEU A 49 0.86 -8.23 -4.47
CA LEU A 49 1.01 -7.62 -3.15
C LEU A 49 -0.11 -8.16 -2.26
N SER A 50 0.22 -8.55 -1.03
CA SER A 50 -0.79 -8.86 -0.02
C SER A 50 -0.34 -8.33 1.33
N ASN A 51 -1.24 -7.62 1.99
CA ASN A 51 -1.01 -6.99 3.28
C ASN A 51 -2.01 -7.52 4.31
N ALA A 52 -1.57 -7.67 5.55
CA ALA A 52 -2.45 -7.86 6.70
C ALA A 52 -1.99 -6.93 7.83
N MET A 53 -2.92 -6.14 8.34
CA MET A 53 -2.70 -5.10 9.33
C MET A 53 -3.56 -5.36 10.56
N HIS A 54 -2.97 -5.14 11.72
CA HIS A 54 -3.68 -5.11 12.99
C HIS A 54 -3.24 -3.88 13.79
N ILE A 55 -4.17 -3.01 14.14
CA ILE A 55 -3.98 -1.85 15.00
C ILE A 55 -4.91 -1.97 16.20
N GLN A 56 -4.35 -1.74 17.39
CA GLN A 56 -5.06 -1.56 18.63
C GLN A 56 -4.41 -0.40 19.40
N SER A 57 -5.19 0.66 19.61
CA SER A 57 -4.78 1.81 20.41
C SER A 57 -5.78 2.01 21.54
N SER A 58 -5.30 2.06 22.78
CA SER A 58 -6.15 2.30 23.95
C SER A 58 -5.83 3.65 24.58
N GLY A 59 -6.82 4.54 24.58
CA GLY A 59 -6.74 5.85 25.19
C GLY A 59 -7.63 5.99 26.43
N LEU A 60 -7.46 7.08 27.18
CA LEU A 60 -8.29 7.41 28.33
C LEU A 60 -9.78 7.62 27.98
N TRP A 61 -10.08 7.94 26.71
CA TRP A 61 -11.41 8.38 26.26
C TRP A 61 -12.01 7.49 25.17
N SER A 62 -11.20 6.79 24.40
CA SER A 62 -11.62 5.89 23.32
C SER A 62 -10.57 4.82 23.10
N ASP A 63 -11.06 3.62 22.80
CA ASP A 63 -10.26 2.57 22.18
C ASP A 63 -10.46 2.66 20.66
N TYR A 64 -9.44 2.28 19.90
CA TYR A 64 -9.47 2.16 18.45
C TYR A 64 -8.93 0.79 18.06
N THR A 65 -9.66 0.10 17.17
CA THR A 65 -9.29 -1.21 16.64
C THR A 65 -9.48 -1.26 15.14
N LEU A 66 -8.48 -1.77 14.44
CA LEU A 66 -8.54 -2.02 12.99
C LEU A 66 -7.86 -3.36 12.68
N ASP A 67 -8.62 -4.26 12.07
CA ASP A 67 -8.11 -5.45 11.39
C ASP A 67 -8.33 -5.26 9.89
N SER A 68 -7.26 -5.29 9.09
CA SER A 68 -7.37 -5.12 7.63
C SER A 68 -6.56 -6.17 6.88
N ARG A 69 -7.07 -6.58 5.72
CA ARG A 69 -6.41 -7.45 4.75
C ARG A 69 -6.61 -6.90 3.36
N GLU A 70 -5.52 -6.87 2.62
CA GLU A 70 -5.51 -6.35 1.27
C GLU A 70 -4.73 -7.30 0.35
N ALA A 71 -5.19 -7.44 -0.88
CA ALA A 71 -4.48 -8.14 -1.94
C ALA A 71 -4.66 -7.40 -3.27
N ILE A 72 -3.55 -7.17 -3.97
CA ILE A 72 -3.51 -6.39 -5.20
C ILE A 72 -2.66 -7.11 -6.23
N LEU A 73 -3.16 -7.13 -7.46
CA LEU A 73 -2.39 -7.50 -8.64
C LEU A 73 -2.21 -6.29 -9.53
N ILE A 74 -0.95 -5.94 -9.82
CA ILE A 74 -0.56 -4.78 -10.62
C ILE A 74 0.17 -5.25 -11.88
N ASP A 75 -0.25 -4.74 -13.03
CA ASP A 75 0.43 -4.94 -14.31
C ASP A 75 0.91 -3.60 -14.89
N GLU A 76 1.42 -3.58 -16.12
CA GLU A 76 1.94 -2.36 -16.77
C GLU A 76 0.90 -1.24 -16.93
N GLY A 77 -0.40 -1.54 -16.85
CA GLY A 77 -1.48 -0.57 -16.88
C GLY A 77 -1.98 -0.13 -15.50
N GLY A 78 -1.31 -0.52 -14.42
CA GLY A 78 -1.73 -0.29 -13.02
C GLY A 78 -2.51 -1.47 -12.43
N VAL A 79 -3.41 -1.18 -11.47
CA VAL A 79 -4.17 -2.21 -10.74
C VAL A 79 -5.07 -3.01 -11.69
N ARG A 80 -4.86 -4.32 -11.70
CA ARG A 80 -5.62 -5.31 -12.46
C ARG A 80 -6.72 -5.94 -11.64
N ARG A 81 -6.42 -6.27 -10.38
CA ARG A 81 -7.36 -6.82 -9.40
C ARG A 81 -7.07 -6.23 -8.02
N TYR A 82 -8.14 -6.05 -7.25
CA TYR A 82 -8.09 -5.53 -5.89
C TYR A 82 -9.05 -6.33 -5.01
N LEU A 83 -8.62 -6.62 -3.79
CA LEU A 83 -9.44 -7.16 -2.71
C LEU A 83 -9.00 -6.46 -1.43
N GLY A 84 -9.93 -5.78 -0.77
CA GLY A 84 -9.76 -5.21 0.56
C GLY A 84 -10.87 -5.71 1.48
N GLU A 85 -10.50 -6.08 2.69
CA GLU A 85 -11.40 -6.43 3.79
C GLU A 85 -10.91 -5.74 5.05
N GLU A 86 -11.79 -5.08 5.77
CA GLU A 86 -11.44 -4.43 7.04
C GLU A 86 -12.56 -4.55 8.07
N VAL A 87 -12.17 -4.51 9.33
CA VAL A 87 -13.06 -4.37 10.48
C VAL A 87 -12.51 -3.25 11.34
N GLU A 88 -13.18 -2.11 11.33
CA GLU A 88 -12.83 -0.92 12.11
C GLU A 88 -13.88 -0.73 13.23
N ASP A 89 -13.43 -0.78 14.49
CA ASP A 89 -14.29 -0.68 15.68
C ASP A 89 -15.55 -1.58 15.62
N GLY A 90 -15.37 -2.79 15.09
CA GLY A 90 -16.41 -3.81 14.95
C GLY A 90 -17.32 -3.62 13.72
N VAL A 91 -17.09 -2.60 12.90
CA VAL A 91 -17.80 -2.36 11.64
C VAL A 91 -16.99 -2.96 10.49
N ALA A 92 -17.57 -3.95 9.81
CA ALA A 92 -16.94 -4.59 8.67
C ALA A 92 -17.19 -3.80 7.37
N SER A 93 -16.14 -3.69 6.57
CA SER A 93 -16.13 -3.09 5.24
C SER A 93 -15.36 -4.02 4.28
N SER A 94 -15.71 -4.01 3.01
CA SER A 94 -14.97 -4.77 2.00
C SER A 94 -15.09 -4.14 0.62
N ALA A 95 -14.11 -4.39 -0.23
CA ALA A 95 -14.11 -3.95 -1.60
C ALA A 95 -13.42 -4.95 -2.51
N THR A 96 -13.98 -5.16 -3.70
CA THR A 96 -13.38 -5.99 -4.75
C THR A 96 -13.33 -5.19 -6.04
N GLY A 97 -12.19 -5.24 -6.73
CA GLY A 97 -11.96 -4.50 -7.97
C GLY A 97 -11.44 -5.39 -9.09
N SER A 98 -11.90 -5.12 -10.31
CA SER A 98 -11.32 -5.68 -11.52
C SER A 98 -11.20 -4.63 -12.61
N ARG A 99 -10.08 -4.68 -13.33
CA ARG A 99 -9.84 -3.79 -14.47
C ARG A 99 -10.08 -4.50 -15.79
N GLU A 100 -11.03 -4.00 -16.57
CA GLU A 100 -11.33 -4.46 -17.92
C GLU A 100 -11.26 -3.30 -18.91
N ARG A 101 -10.50 -3.48 -20.00
CA ARG A 101 -10.38 -2.49 -21.10
C ARG A 101 -10.06 -1.06 -20.61
N GLY A 102 -9.14 -0.95 -19.64
CA GLY A 102 -8.72 0.34 -19.07
C GLY A 102 -9.69 0.94 -18.05
N VAL A 103 -10.71 0.19 -17.61
CA VAL A 103 -11.67 0.67 -16.61
C VAL A 103 -11.61 -0.24 -15.39
N LEU A 104 -11.28 0.34 -14.24
CA LEU A 104 -11.32 -0.32 -12.94
C LEU A 104 -12.73 -0.15 -12.36
N THR A 105 -13.42 -1.26 -12.11
CA THR A 105 -14.73 -1.26 -11.44
C THR A 105 -14.55 -1.84 -10.04
N LEU A 106 -14.90 -1.05 -9.02
CA LEU A 106 -14.85 -1.42 -7.61
C LEU A 106 -16.26 -1.63 -7.07
N SER A 107 -16.51 -2.81 -6.51
CA SER A 107 -17.73 -3.11 -5.73
C SER A 107 -17.38 -2.98 -4.26
N ILE A 108 -17.99 -2.01 -3.58
CA ILE A 108 -17.69 -1.64 -2.20
C ILE A 108 -18.92 -1.98 -1.35
N VAL A 109 -18.68 -2.67 -0.24
CA VAL A 109 -19.68 -3.02 0.76
C VAL A 109 -19.24 -2.41 2.08
N GLU A 110 -19.64 -1.16 2.27
CA GLU A 110 -19.62 -0.41 3.54
C GLU A 110 -21.08 0.01 3.78
N ASN A 111 -21.66 -0.10 4.98
CA ASN A 111 -23.04 0.35 5.32
C ASN A 111 -24.16 0.12 4.26
N THR A 112 -24.14 0.89 3.17
CA THR A 112 -24.87 0.68 1.91
C THR A 112 -23.92 0.29 0.75
N PRO A 113 -24.12 -0.88 0.09
CA PRO A 113 -23.31 -1.28 -1.05
C PRO A 113 -23.34 -0.26 -2.20
N ARG A 114 -22.18 -0.04 -2.82
CA ARG A 114 -22.04 0.86 -3.97
C ARG A 114 -21.00 0.35 -4.96
N THR A 115 -21.06 0.88 -6.18
CA THR A 115 -20.07 0.62 -7.22
C THR A 115 -19.40 1.93 -7.62
N GLN A 116 -18.08 1.91 -7.71
CA GLN A 116 -17.28 3.00 -8.26
C GLN A 116 -16.56 2.55 -9.52
N VAL A 117 -16.36 3.48 -10.45
CA VAL A 117 -15.75 3.21 -11.74
C VAL A 117 -14.71 4.28 -12.00
N PHE A 118 -13.50 3.86 -12.33
CA PHE A 118 -12.36 4.73 -12.62
C PHE A 118 -11.78 4.35 -13.98
N SER A 119 -11.59 5.33 -14.85
CA SER A 119 -10.73 5.16 -16.03
C SER A 119 -9.28 5.17 -15.58
N VAL A 120 -8.43 4.34 -16.18
CA VAL A 120 -6.96 4.44 -15.98
C VAL A 120 -6.40 5.80 -16.42
N ASP A 121 -7.13 6.54 -17.24
CA ASP A 121 -6.75 7.90 -17.63
C ASP A 121 -7.02 8.94 -16.52
N ASP A 122 -7.82 8.60 -15.50
CA ASP A 122 -8.22 9.51 -14.43
C ASP A 122 -7.12 9.69 -13.37
N TYR A 123 -6.25 8.71 -13.22
CA TYR A 123 -5.16 8.67 -12.24
C TYR A 123 -3.85 8.23 -12.90
N ASP A 124 -2.72 8.55 -12.27
CA ASP A 124 -1.38 8.20 -12.76
C ASP A 124 -0.88 6.91 -12.09
N ALA A 125 -1.28 6.67 -10.83
CA ALA A 125 -0.95 5.48 -10.03
C ALA A 125 -1.99 5.31 -8.90
N THR A 126 -1.91 4.19 -8.18
CA THR A 126 -2.66 3.95 -6.93
C THR A 126 -1.81 4.29 -5.71
N SER A 127 -2.41 4.39 -4.52
CA SER A 127 -1.68 4.64 -3.26
C SER A 127 -0.51 3.67 -3.07
N GLU A 128 -0.67 2.42 -3.51
CA GLU A 128 0.29 1.33 -3.30
C GLU A 128 1.52 1.39 -4.21
N ASP A 129 1.40 1.98 -5.40
CA ASP A 129 2.48 2.04 -6.38
C ASP A 129 2.92 3.46 -6.76
N ALA A 130 2.22 4.51 -6.30
CA ALA A 130 2.56 5.90 -6.60
C ALA A 130 3.99 6.31 -6.21
N PRO A 131 4.53 5.94 -5.03
CA PRO A 131 5.93 6.25 -4.69
C PRO A 131 6.92 5.56 -5.63
N ALA A 132 6.69 4.29 -5.97
CA ALA A 132 7.53 3.55 -6.91
C ALA A 132 7.46 4.14 -8.33
N PHE A 133 6.26 4.52 -8.78
CA PHE A 133 6.04 5.22 -10.05
C PHE A 133 6.79 6.55 -10.10
N PHE A 134 6.70 7.36 -9.03
CA PHE A 134 7.46 8.60 -8.90
C PHE A 134 8.97 8.35 -8.97
N LEU A 135 9.48 7.39 -8.19
CA LEU A 135 10.89 7.01 -8.14
C LEU A 135 11.43 6.54 -9.50
N ALA A 136 10.64 5.78 -10.26
CA ALA A 136 10.99 5.30 -11.59
C ALA A 136 11.09 6.43 -12.64
N SER A 137 10.34 7.53 -12.45
CA SER A 137 10.41 8.69 -13.35
C SER A 137 11.77 9.41 -13.31
N GLY A 138 12.55 9.24 -12.23
CA GLY A 138 13.80 9.97 -12.01
C GLY A 138 13.61 11.47 -11.75
N SER A 139 12.38 11.94 -11.56
CA SER A 139 12.06 13.34 -11.30
C SER A 139 12.44 13.73 -9.87
N ALA A 140 12.88 14.98 -9.68
CA ALA A 140 13.16 15.51 -8.34
C ALA A 140 11.90 15.96 -7.59
N ASP A 141 10.85 16.34 -8.31
CA ASP A 141 9.54 16.78 -7.79
C ASP A 141 8.49 16.46 -8.84
N SER A 142 7.31 16.00 -8.42
CA SER A 142 6.17 15.75 -9.30
C SER A 142 4.86 15.81 -8.51
N VAL A 143 3.74 16.07 -9.20
CA VAL A 143 2.40 15.88 -8.64
C VAL A 143 1.75 14.75 -9.42
N LEU A 144 1.35 13.69 -8.71
CA LEU A 144 0.63 12.57 -9.28
C LEU A 144 -0.84 12.64 -8.88
N ARG A 145 -1.72 12.23 -9.78
CA ARG A 145 -3.11 11.89 -9.49
C ARG A 145 -3.12 10.46 -8.97
N VAL A 146 -3.35 10.30 -7.67
CA VAL A 146 -3.29 9.02 -7.00
C VAL A 146 -4.71 8.55 -6.72
N LEU A 147 -5.06 7.35 -7.19
CA LEU A 147 -6.26 6.66 -6.72
C LEU A 147 -5.96 6.08 -5.34
N ASP A 148 -6.50 6.71 -4.30
CA ASP A 148 -6.49 6.23 -2.93
C ASP A 148 -7.44 5.04 -2.82
N LEU A 149 -6.92 3.86 -2.50
CA LEU A 149 -7.69 2.61 -2.41
C LEU A 149 -8.35 2.40 -1.05
N ASP A 150 -8.02 3.21 -0.04
CA ASP A 150 -8.70 3.23 1.25
C ASP A 150 -9.97 4.09 1.17
N ARG A 151 -9.87 5.24 0.51
CA ARG A 151 -10.97 6.22 0.38
C ARG A 151 -11.74 6.08 -0.93
N PHE A 152 -11.20 5.32 -1.88
CA PHE A 152 -11.73 5.15 -3.24
C PHE A 152 -12.01 6.50 -3.91
N GLU A 153 -11.00 7.37 -3.92
CA GLU A 153 -11.06 8.70 -4.55
C GLU A 153 -9.72 9.03 -5.22
N VAL A 154 -9.77 9.85 -6.27
CA VAL A 154 -8.56 10.35 -6.91
C VAL A 154 -8.16 11.67 -6.27
N GLU A 155 -6.93 11.75 -5.75
CA GLU A 155 -6.37 12.97 -5.19
C GLU A 155 -5.03 13.36 -5.81
N ALA A 156 -4.68 14.64 -5.72
CA ALA A 156 -3.38 15.12 -6.14
C ALA A 156 -2.38 14.99 -4.98
N VAL A 157 -1.34 14.19 -5.19
CA VAL A 157 -0.27 13.98 -4.22
C VAL A 157 1.03 14.54 -4.78
N ARG A 158 1.62 15.48 -4.07
CA ARG A 158 2.94 16.02 -4.40
C ARG A 158 4.01 15.12 -3.82
N TYR A 159 4.98 14.75 -4.64
CA TYR A 159 6.16 13.99 -4.26
C TYR A 159 7.43 14.80 -4.50
N ARG A 160 8.40 14.70 -3.59
CA ARG A 160 9.71 15.32 -3.73
C ARG A 160 10.81 14.35 -3.31
N LEU A 161 11.80 14.18 -4.17
CA LEU A 161 12.97 13.37 -3.91
C LEU A 161 14.01 14.20 -3.13
N HIS A 162 14.43 13.65 -2.00
CA HIS A 162 15.53 14.18 -1.19
C HIS A 162 16.84 13.45 -1.52
N PRO A 163 18.00 14.00 -1.11
CA PRO A 163 19.27 13.28 -1.22
C PRO A 163 19.17 11.87 -0.62
N ALA A 164 19.80 10.90 -1.28
CA ALA A 164 19.83 9.53 -0.79
C ALA A 164 20.48 9.46 0.60
N GLU A 165 19.95 8.58 1.45
CA GLU A 165 20.42 8.34 2.81
C GLU A 165 20.85 6.88 3.00
N SER A 166 21.35 6.56 4.19
CA SER A 166 21.57 5.19 4.62
C SER A 166 20.69 4.87 5.82
N PHE A 167 19.93 3.78 5.74
CA PHE A 167 19.06 3.31 6.81
C PHE A 167 19.70 2.11 7.51
N LEU A 168 19.85 2.16 8.83
CA LEU A 168 20.42 1.05 9.59
C LEU A 168 19.35 0.00 9.89
N PHE A 169 19.43 -1.15 9.22
CA PHE A 169 18.52 -2.27 9.40
C PHE A 169 19.30 -3.53 9.77
N GLU A 170 18.95 -4.17 10.90
CA GLU A 170 19.63 -5.37 11.42
C GLU A 170 21.17 -5.25 11.46
N GLY A 171 21.66 -4.07 11.84
CA GLY A 171 23.10 -3.78 11.94
C GLY A 171 23.80 -3.52 10.59
N ARG A 172 23.05 -3.47 9.49
CA ARG A 172 23.57 -3.17 8.14
C ARG A 172 23.03 -1.84 7.64
N ALA A 173 23.88 -1.03 7.02
CA ALA A 173 23.45 0.18 6.33
C ALA A 173 22.85 -0.21 4.97
N LEU A 174 21.58 0.11 4.76
CA LEU A 174 20.87 -0.04 3.49
C LEU A 174 20.87 1.32 2.77
N PRO A 175 21.27 1.39 1.49
CA PRO A 175 21.04 2.59 0.71
C PRO A 175 19.53 2.79 0.53
N VAL A 176 19.06 4.02 0.78
CA VAL A 176 17.64 4.35 0.67
C VAL A 176 17.42 5.65 -0.10
N ARG A 177 16.32 5.70 -0.85
CA ARG A 177 15.80 6.91 -1.48
C ARG A 177 14.75 7.51 -0.56
N VAL A 178 14.84 8.81 -0.33
CA VAL A 178 13.96 9.52 0.61
C VAL A 178 12.97 10.35 -0.18
N VAL A 179 11.69 10.08 0.02
CA VAL A 179 10.58 10.71 -0.70
C VAL A 179 9.72 11.44 0.31
N GLU A 180 9.58 12.75 0.14
CA GLU A 180 8.56 13.54 0.82
C GLU A 180 7.26 13.46 0.01
N PHE A 181 6.13 13.32 0.70
CA PHE A 181 4.81 13.34 0.08
C PHE A 181 3.88 14.31 0.81
N ALA A 182 2.93 14.88 0.07
CA ALA A 182 1.87 15.72 0.64
C ALA A 182 0.60 15.64 -0.22
N SER A 183 -0.51 15.34 0.44
CA SER A 183 -1.87 15.44 -0.09
C SER A 183 -2.71 16.39 0.78
N ARG A 184 -4.02 16.43 0.55
CA ARG A 184 -4.94 17.20 1.39
C ARG A 184 -5.17 16.56 2.76
N HIS A 185 -4.91 15.26 2.89
CA HIS A 185 -5.23 14.46 4.07
C HIS A 185 -4.01 14.14 4.92
N ALA A 186 -2.89 13.85 4.26
CA ALA A 186 -1.66 13.45 4.92
C ALA A 186 -0.43 14.09 4.28
N SER A 187 0.64 14.21 5.07
CA SER A 187 1.96 14.57 4.56
C SER A 187 3.04 13.83 5.36
N GLY A 188 4.21 13.64 4.77
CA GLY A 188 5.24 12.85 5.44
C GLY A 188 6.50 12.64 4.63
N MET A 189 7.33 11.74 5.14
CA MET A 189 8.51 11.23 4.47
C MET A 189 8.50 9.71 4.47
N GLN A 190 8.97 9.12 3.38
CA GLN A 190 9.13 7.69 3.17
C GLN A 190 10.58 7.40 2.78
N TRP A 191 11.12 6.31 3.30
CA TRP A 191 12.43 5.79 2.95
C TRP A 191 12.23 4.47 2.22
N TRP A 192 12.77 4.39 1.01
CA TRP A 192 12.58 3.27 0.10
C TRP A 192 13.92 2.58 -0.19
N ALA A 193 13.98 1.27 0.03
CA ALA A 193 15.09 0.41 -0.38
C ALA A 193 14.67 -0.43 -1.59
N GLU A 194 15.61 -0.75 -2.48
CA GLU A 194 15.31 -1.57 -3.65
C GLU A 194 15.65 -3.05 -3.42
N ASP A 195 14.85 -3.93 -4.01
CA ASP A 195 15.11 -5.36 -4.10
C ASP A 195 14.74 -5.95 -5.47
N ALA A 196 14.78 -7.28 -5.59
CA ALA A 196 14.46 -7.95 -6.86
C ALA A 196 12.98 -7.80 -7.29
N THR A 197 12.11 -7.38 -6.36
CA THR A 197 10.69 -7.13 -6.57
C THR A 197 10.35 -5.65 -6.76
N GLY A 198 11.33 -4.75 -6.60
CA GLY A 198 11.19 -3.30 -6.78
C GLY A 198 11.44 -2.51 -5.51
N ASP A 199 10.77 -1.36 -5.36
CA ASP A 199 10.91 -0.48 -4.20
C ASP A 199 10.12 -0.99 -2.99
N ILE A 200 10.80 -1.11 -1.85
CA ILE A 200 10.26 -1.52 -0.54
C ILE A 200 10.33 -0.35 0.42
N LEU A 201 9.20 -0.04 1.05
CA LEU A 201 9.14 0.91 2.15
C LEU A 201 9.94 0.33 3.33
N VAL A 202 10.93 1.04 3.83
CA VAL A 202 11.63 0.65 5.07
C VAL A 202 11.21 1.48 6.27
N ARG A 203 10.71 2.69 6.00
CA ARG A 203 10.21 3.61 7.01
C ARG A 203 9.25 4.60 6.37
N GLN A 204 8.18 4.95 7.07
CA GLN A 204 7.35 6.13 6.79
C GLN A 204 7.15 6.90 8.08
N ILE A 205 7.20 8.22 8.01
CA ILE A 205 6.68 9.12 9.04
C ILE A 205 5.64 9.99 8.37
N SER A 206 4.42 9.99 8.90
CA SER A 206 3.32 10.80 8.38
C SER A 206 2.67 11.64 9.47
N ARG A 207 2.01 12.72 9.05
CA ARG A 207 1.09 13.50 9.87
C ARG A 207 -0.28 13.47 9.23
N GLU A 208 -1.27 13.11 10.03
CA GLU A 208 -2.68 13.11 9.67
C GLU A 208 -3.48 13.64 10.85
N GLN A 209 -4.34 14.63 10.61
CA GLN A 209 -5.24 15.23 11.62
C GLN A 209 -4.58 15.68 12.94
N GLY A 210 -3.27 15.92 12.94
CA GLY A 210 -2.49 16.34 14.11
C GLY A 210 -1.68 15.22 14.76
N ASP A 211 -2.01 13.96 14.47
CA ASP A 211 -1.24 12.80 14.91
C ASP A 211 0.02 12.62 14.08
N GLN A 212 1.06 12.08 14.71
CA GLN A 212 2.27 11.65 14.03
C GLN A 212 2.33 10.13 14.04
N ASN A 213 2.27 9.54 12.85
CA ASN A 213 2.30 8.09 12.67
C ASN A 213 3.64 7.68 12.04
N GLU A 214 4.13 6.51 12.39
CA GLU A 214 5.33 5.92 11.85
C GLU A 214 5.11 4.44 11.53
N VAL A 215 5.48 4.04 10.32
CA VAL A 215 5.51 2.64 9.88
C VAL A 215 6.98 2.27 9.70
N LEU A 216 7.47 1.28 10.44
CA LEU A 216 8.88 0.93 10.49
C LEU A 216 9.07 -0.54 10.15
N LEU A 217 9.90 -0.84 9.14
CA LEU A 217 10.29 -2.20 8.82
C LEU A 217 11.11 -2.79 9.97
N ILE A 218 10.67 -3.93 10.49
CA ILE A 218 11.31 -4.65 11.59
C ILE A 218 11.80 -6.05 11.20
N HIS A 219 11.37 -6.57 10.06
CA HIS A 219 11.82 -7.85 9.52
C HIS A 219 11.71 -7.88 7.99
N TRP A 220 12.72 -8.45 7.33
CA TRP A 220 12.77 -8.60 5.88
C TRP A 220 13.34 -9.98 5.52
N GLU A 221 12.47 -10.88 5.09
CA GLU A 221 12.82 -12.21 4.57
C GLU A 221 12.80 -12.19 3.04
N ARG A 222 13.94 -12.56 2.45
CA ARG A 222 14.07 -12.81 1.00
C ARG A 222 14.01 -14.33 0.82
N THR A 223 12.94 -14.83 0.22
CA THR A 223 12.86 -16.26 -0.14
C THR A 223 13.61 -16.57 -1.43
#